data_AF-A0A6B3FSX4-F1
#
_entry.id   AF-A0A6B3FSX4-F1
#
_cell.length_a   1.000
_cell.length_b   1.000
_cell.length_c   1.000
_cell.angle_alpha   90.00
_cell.angle_beta   90.00
_cell.angle_gamma   90.00
#
_symmetry.space_group_name_H-M   'P 1'
#
loop_
_entity.id
_entity.type
_entity.pdbx_description
1 polymer ?
#
loop_
_entity_poly.entity_id
_entity_poly.type
_entity_poly.pdbx_seq_one_letter_code
_entity_poly.pdbx_strand_id
1 'polypeptide(L)'
;MSADTAGTASAAVAEAGLDTDALLDDPGIRIVVCCGSGGVGKTTTAAALGVRAAERGRKVVVLTIDPARRLAQSMGIDQLDNVPRRVGGIDGDGELHAMMLDMKRTFDE
;
A
#
# COMPACT_ATOMS: atom_id res chain seq x y z
N MET A 1 30.96 -9.36 -38.28
CA MET A 1 29.52 -9.16 -38.53
C MET A 1 28.79 -10.25 -37.75
N SER A 2 28.71 -10.08 -36.43
CA SER A 2 28.06 -11.01 -35.51
C SER A 2 26.68 -10.47 -35.20
N ALA A 3 25.69 -11.34 -35.33
CA ALA A 3 24.34 -11.13 -34.86
C ALA A 3 24.34 -10.98 -33.33
N ASP A 4 23.52 -10.06 -32.83
CA ASP A 4 22.95 -10.20 -31.49
C ASP A 4 21.46 -9.85 -31.57
N THR A 5 20.65 -10.89 -31.70
CA THR A 5 19.19 -10.83 -31.53
C THR A 5 18.96 -10.99 -30.04
N ALA A 6 18.93 -9.88 -29.31
CA ALA A 6 18.52 -9.88 -27.91
C ALA A 6 17.01 -10.17 -27.85
N GLY A 7 16.71 -11.45 -27.68
CA GLY A 7 15.36 -11.96 -27.48
C GLY A 7 14.69 -11.30 -26.28
N THR A 8 13.47 -10.85 -26.52
CA THR A 8 12.46 -10.52 -25.52
C THR A 8 12.18 -11.75 -24.65
N ALA A 9 12.81 -11.82 -23.48
CA ALA A 9 12.40 -12.73 -22.43
C ALA A 9 11.15 -12.17 -21.73
N SER A 10 10.01 -12.20 -22.42
CA SER A 10 8.73 -12.23 -21.72
C SER A 10 8.60 -13.62 -21.12
N ALA A 11 9.18 -13.78 -19.93
CA ALA A 11 8.85 -14.90 -19.08
C ALA A 11 7.36 -14.77 -18.79
N ALA A 12 6.57 -15.68 -19.35
CA ALA A 12 5.18 -15.85 -19.01
C ALA A 12 5.11 -16.14 -17.50
N VAL A 13 4.87 -15.09 -16.71
CA VAL A 13 4.50 -15.22 -15.32
C VAL A 13 3.12 -15.88 -15.37
N ALA A 14 3.06 -17.16 -15.01
CA ALA A 14 1.81 -17.88 -14.88
C ALA A 14 0.84 -17.02 -14.03
N GLU A 15 -0.38 -16.81 -14.50
CA GLU A 15 -1.47 -16.14 -13.75
C GLU A 15 -1.92 -17.02 -12.57
N ALA A 16 -1.03 -17.26 -11.61
CA ALA A 16 -1.45 -17.56 -10.26
C ALA A 16 -1.77 -16.20 -9.62
N GLY A 17 -3.05 -15.86 -9.57
CA GLY A 17 -3.50 -14.67 -8.85
C GLY A 17 -2.98 -14.71 -7.41
N LEU A 18 -2.52 -13.56 -6.91
CA LEU A 18 -2.13 -13.42 -5.50
C LEU A 18 -3.39 -13.55 -4.64
N ASP A 19 -3.42 -14.54 -3.74
CA ASP A 19 -4.46 -14.61 -2.71
C ASP A 19 -4.18 -13.55 -1.63
N THR A 20 -4.81 -12.38 -1.79
CA THR A 20 -4.64 -11.27 -0.87
C THR A 20 -5.28 -11.55 0.48
N ASP A 21 -6.39 -12.28 0.54
CA ASP A 21 -7.08 -12.53 1.80
C ASP A 21 -6.25 -13.46 2.70
N ALA A 22 -5.71 -14.54 2.14
CA ALA A 22 -4.81 -15.43 2.88
C ALA A 22 -3.55 -14.69 3.39
N LEU A 23 -2.99 -13.79 2.57
CA LEU A 23 -1.87 -12.95 2.97
C LEU A 23 -2.22 -11.99 4.11
N LEU A 24 -3.42 -11.41 4.09
CA LEU A 24 -3.86 -10.47 5.13
C LEU A 24 -4.28 -11.19 6.41
N ASP A 25 -4.75 -12.44 6.34
CA ASP A 25 -5.11 -13.23 7.52
C ASP A 25 -3.91 -13.80 8.28
N ASP A 26 -2.77 -13.99 7.62
CA ASP A 26 -1.57 -14.53 8.25
C ASP A 26 -0.99 -13.51 9.26
N PRO A 27 -1.01 -13.80 10.58
CA PRO A 27 -0.45 -12.90 11.59
C PRO A 27 1.08 -12.80 11.53
N GLY A 28 1.76 -13.73 10.87
CA GLY A 28 3.19 -13.67 10.58
C GLY A 28 3.56 -12.57 9.59
N ILE A 29 2.62 -12.17 8.72
CA ILE A 29 2.81 -11.09 7.75
C ILE A 29 2.40 -9.76 8.38
N ARG A 30 3.41 -9.03 8.87
CA ARG A 30 3.19 -7.75 9.59
C ARG A 30 3.45 -6.51 8.74
N ILE A 31 4.16 -6.65 7.63
CA ILE A 31 4.51 -5.54 6.73
C ILE A 31 4.22 -5.97 5.30
N VAL A 32 3.46 -5.14 4.58
CA VAL A 32 3.20 -5.30 3.15
C VAL A 32 3.71 -4.05 2.44
N VAL A 33 4.60 -4.25 1.47
CA VAL A 33 5.19 -3.14 0.69
C VAL A 33 4.67 -3.21 -0.74
N CYS A 34 3.92 -2.18 -1.14
CA CYS A 34 3.46 -2.04 -2.52
C CYS A 34 4.57 -1.38 -3.36
N CYS A 35 5.21 -2.15 -4.24
CA CYS A 35 6.31 -1.71 -5.12
C CYS A 35 5.86 -1.64 -6.59
N GLY A 36 6.58 -0.86 -7.40
CA GLY A 36 6.27 -0.67 -8.83
C GLY A 36 6.63 0.71 -9.35
N SER A 37 6.53 0.91 -10.67
CA SER A 37 6.82 2.19 -11.34
C SER A 37 5.83 3.31 -10.96
N GLY A 38 6.12 4.56 -11.36
CA GLY A 38 5.23 5.70 -11.10
C GLY A 38 3.87 5.52 -11.76
N GLY A 39 2.78 5.86 -11.06
CA GLY A 39 1.43 5.86 -11.63
C GLY A 39 0.71 4.50 -11.73
N VAL A 40 1.34 3.38 -11.36
CA VAL A 40 0.73 2.03 -11.45
C VAL A 40 -0.29 1.69 -10.36
N GLY A 41 -0.64 2.65 -9.51
CA GLY A 41 -1.67 2.46 -8.48
C GLY A 41 -1.19 2.01 -7.10
N LYS A 42 0.13 1.98 -6.81
CA LYS A 42 0.68 1.55 -5.50
C LYS A 42 -0.05 2.11 -4.28
N THR A 43 -0.29 3.42 -4.24
CA THR A 43 -0.95 4.09 -3.11
C THR A 43 -2.39 3.61 -2.96
N THR A 44 -3.10 3.45 -4.07
CA THR A 44 -4.49 2.97 -4.10
C THR A 44 -4.55 1.48 -3.71
N THR A 45 -3.61 0.67 -4.17
CA THR A 45 -3.50 -0.74 -3.77
C THR A 45 -3.19 -0.87 -2.27
N ALA A 46 -2.25 -0.09 -1.74
CA ALA A 46 -1.94 -0.07 -0.31
C ALA A 46 -3.16 0.36 0.53
N ALA A 47 -3.89 1.37 0.06
CA ALA A 47 -5.15 1.80 0.67
C ALA A 47 -6.18 0.67 0.72
N ALA A 48 -6.43 0.02 -0.41
CA ALA A 48 -7.41 -1.08 -0.52
C ALA A 48 -7.02 -2.28 0.37
N LEU A 49 -5.74 -2.66 0.39
CA LEU A 49 -5.25 -3.73 1.26
C LEU A 49 -5.41 -3.37 2.74
N GLY A 50 -5.17 -2.11 3.11
CA GLY A 50 -5.36 -1.62 4.48
C GLY A 50 -6.82 -1.66 4.93
N VAL A 51 -7.75 -1.18 4.08
CA VAL A 51 -9.19 -1.29 4.31
C VAL A 51 -9.58 -2.75 4.49
N ARG A 52 -9.20 -3.62 3.54
CA ARG A 52 -9.53 -5.05 3.57
C ARG A 52 -9.00 -5.74 4.83
N ALA A 53 -7.79 -5.44 5.27
CA ALA A 53 -7.23 -6.01 6.48
C ALA A 53 -7.96 -5.54 7.75
N ALA A 54 -8.35 -4.26 7.79
CA ALA A 54 -9.12 -3.72 8.90
C ALA A 54 -10.54 -4.31 8.96
N GLU A 55 -11.19 -4.52 7.80
CA GLU A 55 -12.47 -5.24 7.72
C GLU A 55 -12.40 -6.65 8.29
N ARG A 56 -11.22 -7.27 8.20
CA ARG A 56 -10.93 -8.62 8.73
C ARG A 56 -10.44 -8.61 10.18
N GLY A 57 -10.63 -7.50 10.90
CA GLY A 57 -10.33 -7.40 12.33
C GLY A 57 -8.88 -7.00 12.66
N ARG A 58 -8.04 -6.66 11.66
CA ARG A 58 -6.67 -6.21 11.93
C ARG A 58 -6.63 -4.74 12.32
N LYS A 59 -5.64 -4.39 13.15
CA LYS A 59 -5.25 -3.00 13.39
C LYS A 59 -4.11 -2.65 12.46
N VAL A 60 -4.35 -1.75 11.50
CA VAL A 60 -3.46 -1.48 10.38
C VAL A 60 -3.21 0.01 10.23
N VAL A 61 -1.99 0.37 9.85
CA VAL A 61 -1.64 1.71 9.40
C VAL A 61 -1.15 1.66 7.95
N VAL A 62 -1.73 2.50 7.09
CA VAL A 62 -1.26 2.71 5.72
C VAL A 62 -0.35 3.94 5.70
N LEU A 63 0.91 3.71 5.33
CA LEU A 63 1.93 4.73 5.20
C LEU A 63 2.09 5.11 3.71
N THR A 64 2.07 6.40 3.41
CA THR A 64 2.53 6.90 2.10
C THR A 64 3.70 7.86 2.24
N ILE A 65 4.52 7.95 1.20
CA ILE A 65 5.60 8.94 1.06
C ILE A 65 5.30 9.97 -0.04
N ASP A 66 4.12 9.87 -0.68
CA ASP A 66 3.77 10.71 -1.82
C ASP A 66 3.22 12.08 -1.36
N PRO A 67 3.91 13.20 -1.66
CA PRO A 67 3.44 14.54 -1.28
C PRO A 67 2.15 14.96 -2.02
N ALA A 68 1.77 14.26 -3.10
CA ALA A 68 0.59 14.58 -3.90
C ALA A 68 -0.75 14.27 -3.21
N ARG A 69 -0.75 13.93 -1.91
CA ARG A 69 -1.94 13.68 -1.08
C ARG A 69 -2.85 12.56 -1.60
N ARG A 70 -2.33 11.66 -2.45
CA ARG A 70 -3.11 10.58 -3.08
C ARG A 70 -3.76 9.65 -2.05
N LEU A 71 -3.05 9.36 -0.95
CA LEU A 71 -3.62 8.53 0.11
C LEU A 71 -4.76 9.25 0.83
N ALA A 72 -4.57 10.53 1.16
CA ALA A 72 -5.60 11.33 1.82
C ALA A 72 -6.88 11.40 0.98
N GLN A 73 -6.74 11.62 -0.34
CA GLN A 73 -7.84 11.57 -1.30
C GLN A 73 -8.52 10.20 -1.37
N SER A 74 -7.73 9.11 -1.37
CA SER A 74 -8.26 7.74 -1.40
C SER A 74 -9.04 7.39 -0.13
N MET A 75 -8.69 7.99 1.00
CA MET A 75 -9.29 7.76 2.32
C MET A 75 -10.38 8.77 2.70
N GLY A 76 -10.65 9.77 1.86
CA GLY A 76 -11.62 10.82 2.16
C GLY A 76 -11.26 11.71 3.36
N ILE A 77 -9.97 11.94 3.60
CA ILE A 77 -9.45 12.77 4.71
C ILE A 77 -8.70 13.99 4.17
N ASP A 78 -8.79 15.12 4.88
CA ASP A 78 -8.29 16.40 4.38
C ASP A 78 -6.76 16.47 4.30
N GLN A 79 -6.06 16.02 5.34
CA GLN A 79 -4.60 16.05 5.43
C GLN A 79 -4.04 14.89 6.26
N LEU A 80 -2.85 14.44 5.86
CA LEU A 80 -2.03 13.48 6.57
C LEU A 80 -0.71 14.13 6.96
N ASP A 81 -0.20 13.75 8.13
CA ASP A 81 1.08 14.16 8.67
C ASP A 81 1.82 12.92 9.20
N ASN A 82 2.94 13.14 9.91
CA ASN A 82 3.74 12.10 10.55
C ASN A 82 3.03 11.39 11.72
N VAL A 83 1.77 11.72 12.02
CA VAL A 83 0.99 11.10 13.08
C VAL A 83 -0.10 10.21 12.46
N PRO A 84 -0.20 8.93 12.84
CA PRO A 84 -1.28 8.06 12.40
C PRO A 84 -2.66 8.59 12.78
N ARG A 85 -3.51 8.84 11.77
CA ARG A 85 -4.89 9.29 11.95
C ARG A 85 -5.86 8.16 11.62
N ARG A 86 -6.85 7.96 12.51
CA ARG A 86 -7.87 6.92 12.30
C ARG A 86 -8.75 7.29 11.11
N VAL A 87 -9.00 6.32 10.23
CA VAL A 87 -9.94 6.41 9.12
C VAL A 87 -11.26 5.78 9.55
N GLY A 88 -12.37 6.50 9.37
CA GLY A 88 -13.71 6.01 9.69
C GLY A 88 -14.32 5.18 8.56
N GLY A 89 -15.52 4.64 8.78
CA GLY A 89 -16.28 3.92 7.75
C GLY A 89 -15.73 2.54 7.39
N ILE A 90 -15.04 1.89 8.33
CA ILE A 90 -14.57 0.52 8.19
C ILE A 90 -15.59 -0.40 8.84
N ASP A 91 -16.05 -1.40 8.09
CA ASP A 91 -16.90 -2.47 8.60
C ASP A 91 -16.07 -3.47 9.44
N GLY A 92 -16.66 -4.13 10.43
CA GLY A 92 -15.97 -5.12 11.26
C GLY A 92 -15.22 -4.54 12.49
N ASP A 93 -14.43 -5.40 13.15
CA ASP A 93 -13.87 -5.12 14.48
C ASP A 93 -12.44 -4.54 14.46
N GLY A 94 -11.89 -4.29 13.27
CA GLY A 94 -10.52 -3.80 13.11
C GLY A 94 -10.39 -2.27 13.20
N GLU A 95 -9.18 -1.79 12.91
CA GLU A 95 -8.86 -0.37 12.93
C GLU A 95 -7.98 -0.01 11.72
N LEU A 96 -8.39 1.00 10.97
CA LEU A 96 -7.57 1.58 9.91
C LEU A 96 -7.02 2.93 10.35
N HIS A 97 -5.72 3.10 10.22
CA HIS A 97 -5.03 4.36 10.35
C HIS A 97 -4.33 4.70 9.03
N ALA A 98 -4.14 5.98 8.76
CA ALA A 98 -3.35 6.47 7.66
C ALA A 98 -2.34 7.51 8.16
N MET A 99 -1.14 7.50 7.59
CA MET A 99 -0.10 8.51 7.84
C MET A 99 0.68 8.81 6.56
N MET A 100 1.28 9.99 6.52
CA MET A 100 2.19 10.39 5.44
C MET A 100 3.54 10.71 6.04
N LEU A 101 4.60 10.05 5.55
CA LEU A 101 5.95 10.37 5.95
C LEU A 101 6.38 11.70 5.33
N ASP A 102 6.60 12.69 6.17
CA ASP A 102 7.24 13.96 5.83
C ASP A 102 8.73 13.84 6.09
N MET A 103 9.51 13.57 5.03
CA MET A 103 10.96 13.42 5.10
C MET A 103 11.65 14.60 5.79
N LYS A 104 11.17 15.84 5.62
CA LYS A 104 11.83 17.02 6.21
C LYS A 104 11.67 17.00 7.73
N ARG A 105 10.44 16.80 8.19
CA ARG A 105 10.15 16.71 9.63
C ARG A 105 10.77 15.49 10.30
N THR A 106 10.89 14.36 9.59
CA THR A 106 11.50 13.14 10.14
C THR A 106 13.01 13.27 10.36
N PHE A 107 13.69 14.18 9.67
CA PHE A 107 15.12 14.44 9.87
C PHE A 107 15.40 15.58 10.87
N ASP A 108 14.42 16.47 11.09
CA ASP A 108 14.56 17.65 11.98
C ASP A 108 14.23 17.33 13.46
N GLU A 109 13.66 16.15 13.76
CA GLU A 109 13.46 15.57 15.10
C GLU A 109 14.46 14.42 15.37
#